data_AF-A0A1B9AV64-F1
#
_entry.id   AF-A0A1B9AV64-F1
#
_cell.length_a   1.000
_cell.length_b   1.000
_cell.length_c   1.000
_cell.angle_alpha   90.00
_cell.angle_beta   90.00
_cell.angle_gamma   90.00
#
_symmetry.space_group_name_H-M   'P 1'
#
loop_
_entity.id
_entity.type
_entity.pdbx_description
1 polymer ?
#
loop_
_entity_poly.entity_id
_entity_poly.type
_entity_poly.pdbx_seq_one_letter_code
_entity_poly.pdbx_strand_id
1 'polypeptide(L)'
;MSTIVDDYFINEKTVLITGEYSPYGKLYSKILEGEELIFVSMPPVQVINRSLLRLGSSFDGARHSSKVLLGDIRMHPVTINTSLGIWLFPSKSFEQPTCVWFSLTHVKGTKKTGLKKTLIYLSYNHTFEINMKEAFFNQKRKKAEDLREIITKNTTSPLTFYIEPKKGLQVSDEEENRLWIKENGEGAEE
;
A
#
# COMPACT_ATOMS: atom_id res chain seq x y z
N MET A 1 -5.42 -4.54 -30.20
CA MET A 1 -4.42 -5.62 -30.02
C MET A 1 -3.97 -5.58 -28.58
N SER A 2 -3.96 -6.70 -27.87
CA SER A 2 -3.49 -6.75 -26.48
C SER A 2 -1.97 -6.91 -26.48
N THR A 3 -1.24 -5.88 -26.06
CA THR A 3 0.23 -5.94 -25.98
C THR A 3 0.63 -6.61 -24.66
N ILE A 4 1.50 -7.62 -24.77
CA ILE A 4 2.18 -8.21 -23.60
C ILE A 4 3.48 -7.44 -23.41
N VAL A 5 3.69 -6.92 -22.21
CA VAL A 5 4.90 -6.20 -21.82
C VAL A 5 5.65 -6.96 -20.72
N ASP A 6 6.96 -6.75 -20.65
CA ASP A 6 7.80 -7.39 -19.64
C ASP A 6 7.88 -6.63 -18.32
N ASP A 7 7.52 -5.35 -18.32
CA ASP A 7 7.55 -4.52 -17.13
C ASP A 7 6.36 -3.56 -17.09
N TYR A 8 5.96 -3.21 -15.87
CA TYR A 8 4.88 -2.28 -15.63
C TYR A 8 5.06 -1.58 -14.28
N PHE A 9 4.87 -0.26 -14.28
CA PHE A 9 4.87 0.56 -13.07
C PHE A 9 3.50 1.14 -12.82
N ILE A 10 2.99 0.86 -11.63
CA ILE A 10 1.69 1.33 -11.18
C ILE A 10 1.71 2.86 -11.11
N ASN A 11 0.69 3.48 -11.70
CA ASN A 11 0.54 4.93 -11.80
C ASN A 11 -0.92 5.35 -11.55
N GLU A 12 -1.21 6.65 -11.65
CA GLU A 12 -2.52 7.24 -11.34
C GLU A 12 -3.64 6.81 -12.28
N LYS A 13 -3.33 6.15 -13.41
CA LYS A 13 -4.32 5.59 -14.33
C LYS A 13 -4.59 4.10 -14.06
N THR A 14 -3.80 3.42 -13.22
CA THR A 14 -3.98 2.01 -12.90
C THR A 14 -5.27 1.80 -12.09
N VAL A 15 -6.32 1.30 -12.75
CA VAL A 15 -7.65 1.06 -12.16
C VAL A 15 -7.67 -0.19 -11.30
N LEU A 16 -7.19 -1.30 -11.86
CA LEU A 16 -7.07 -2.58 -11.14
C LEU A 16 -5.99 -3.47 -11.75
N ILE A 17 -5.55 -4.44 -10.95
CA ILE A 17 -4.59 -5.48 -11.33
C ILE A 17 -5.18 -6.83 -10.91
N THR A 18 -5.20 -7.81 -11.81
CA THR A 18 -5.60 -9.18 -11.48
C THR A 18 -4.73 -10.21 -12.18
N GLY A 19 -4.77 -11.46 -11.73
CA GLY A 19 -4.03 -12.55 -12.34
C GLY A 19 -4.83 -13.22 -13.45
N GLU A 20 -4.16 -13.57 -14.53
CA GLU A 20 -4.71 -14.37 -15.63
C GLU A 20 -3.70 -15.45 -16.02
N TYR A 21 -4.16 -16.70 -16.14
CA TYR A 21 -3.29 -17.79 -16.59
C TYR A 21 -3.17 -17.77 -18.12
N SER A 22 -1.93 -17.82 -18.60
CA SER A 22 -1.66 -18.09 -20.01
C SER A 22 -2.05 -19.52 -20.39
N PRO A 23 -2.20 -19.82 -21.69
CA PRO A 23 -2.42 -21.19 -22.18
C PRO A 23 -1.36 -22.21 -21.71
N TYR A 24 -0.16 -21.74 -21.37
CA TYR A 24 0.96 -22.56 -20.88
C TYR A 24 1.03 -22.66 -19.35
N GLY A 25 0.00 -22.20 -18.62
CA GLY A 25 -0.09 -22.32 -17.17
C GLY A 25 0.76 -21.32 -16.37
N LYS A 26 1.53 -20.44 -17.03
CA LYS A 26 2.22 -19.33 -16.36
C LYS A 26 1.20 -18.24 -15.99
N LEU A 27 1.30 -17.70 -14.77
CA LEU A 27 0.45 -16.62 -14.26
C LEU A 27 0.99 -15.26 -14.70
N TYR A 28 0.14 -14.51 -15.41
CA TYR A 28 0.39 -13.15 -15.88
C TYR A 28 -0.44 -12.17 -15.06
N SER A 29 -0.10 -10.89 -15.16
CA SER A 29 -0.97 -9.81 -14.68
C SER A 29 -1.77 -9.24 -15.83
N LYS A 30 -3.05 -9.04 -15.59
CA LYS A 30 -3.94 -8.22 -16.41
C LYS A 30 -4.22 -6.92 -15.67
N ILE A 31 -3.92 -5.82 -16.32
CA ILE A 31 -3.97 -4.48 -15.76
C ILE A 31 -4.95 -3.68 -16.58
N LEU A 32 -5.88 -3.03 -15.90
CA LEU A 32 -6.75 -2.03 -16.49
C LEU A 32 -6.14 -0.67 -16.17
N GLU A 33 -5.60 0.01 -17.17
CA GLU A 33 -4.99 1.34 -17.07
C GLU A 33 -5.76 2.33 -17.92
N GLY A 34 -6.41 3.31 -17.31
CA GLY A 34 -7.29 4.20 -18.05
C GLY A 34 -8.41 3.42 -18.75
N GLU A 35 -8.43 3.50 -20.07
CA GLU A 35 -9.35 2.75 -20.96
C GLU A 35 -8.69 1.52 -21.60
N GLU A 36 -7.42 1.24 -21.27
CA GLU A 36 -6.61 0.21 -21.91
C GLU A 36 -6.42 -1.02 -21.02
N LEU A 37 -6.27 -2.18 -21.68
CA LEU A 37 -5.88 -3.44 -21.03
C LEU A 37 -4.43 -3.78 -21.40
N ILE A 38 -3.61 -3.91 -20.36
CA ILE A 38 -2.19 -4.26 -20.47
C ILE A 38 -1.97 -5.64 -19.84
N PHE A 39 -1.21 -6.48 -20.51
CA PHE A 39 -0.81 -7.78 -19.98
C PHE A 39 0.68 -7.75 -19.63
N VAL A 40 1.03 -8.20 -18.44
CA VAL A 40 2.43 -8.20 -17.97
C VAL A 40 2.88 -9.62 -17.70
N SER A 41 4.07 -9.97 -18.17
CA SER A 41 4.66 -11.32 -18.09
C SER A 41 5.10 -11.79 -16.69
N MET A 42 4.49 -11.21 -15.63
CA MET A 42 4.74 -11.51 -14.22
C MET A 42 3.44 -11.51 -13.39
N PRO A 43 3.39 -12.21 -12.23
CA PRO A 43 2.24 -12.23 -11.34
C PRO A 43 1.90 -10.87 -10.71
N PRO A 44 0.63 -10.61 -10.30
CA PRO A 44 0.19 -9.33 -9.74
C PRO A 44 1.03 -8.83 -8.56
N VAL A 45 1.39 -9.72 -7.64
CA VAL A 45 2.21 -9.37 -6.47
C VAL A 45 3.61 -8.91 -6.88
N GLN A 46 4.18 -9.49 -7.95
CA GLN A 46 5.48 -9.06 -8.46
C GLN A 46 5.39 -7.68 -9.12
N VAL A 47 4.33 -7.38 -9.88
CA VAL A 47 4.09 -6.04 -10.43
C VAL A 47 4.03 -4.99 -9.31
N ILE A 48 3.28 -5.29 -8.26
CA ILE A 48 3.14 -4.42 -7.09
C ILE A 48 4.48 -4.24 -6.38
N ASN A 49 5.18 -5.33 -6.08
CA ASN A 49 6.47 -5.29 -5.40
C ASN A 49 7.52 -4.51 -6.21
N ARG A 50 7.59 -4.72 -7.53
CA ARG A 50 8.53 -4.03 -8.41
C ARG A 50 8.26 -2.52 -8.47
N SER A 51 7.00 -2.11 -8.46
CA SER A 51 6.61 -0.70 -8.35
C SER A 51 7.05 -0.09 -7.01
N LEU A 52 6.86 -0.83 -5.91
CA LEU A 52 7.27 -0.39 -4.57
C LEU A 52 8.80 -0.27 -4.42
N LEU A 53 9.55 -1.23 -4.97
CA LEU A 53 11.02 -1.24 -4.91
C LEU A 53 11.64 0.00 -5.54
N ARG A 54 11.08 0.51 -6.64
CA ARG A 54 11.54 1.76 -7.26
C ARG A 54 11.29 3.01 -6.41
N LEU A 55 10.36 2.92 -5.47
CA LEU A 55 10.01 3.99 -4.55
C LEU A 55 10.70 3.81 -3.18
N GLY A 56 11.65 2.88 -3.06
CA GLY A 56 12.36 2.61 -1.81
C GLY A 56 11.53 1.82 -0.78
N SER A 57 10.49 1.13 -1.22
CA SER A 57 9.61 0.30 -0.38
C SER A 57 9.58 -1.14 -0.86
N SER A 58 8.81 -2.01 -0.21
CA SER A 58 8.57 -3.40 -0.65
C SER A 58 7.15 -3.82 -0.35
N PHE A 59 6.67 -4.86 -1.04
CA PHE A 59 5.33 -5.41 -0.80
C PHE A 59 5.16 -5.87 0.66
N ASP A 60 6.16 -6.58 1.20
CA ASP A 60 6.13 -7.03 2.59
C ASP A 60 6.22 -5.87 3.58
N GLY A 61 7.04 -4.85 3.31
CA GLY A 61 7.11 -3.65 4.13
C GLY A 61 5.78 -2.88 4.15
N ALA A 62 5.16 -2.67 3.00
CA ALA A 62 3.86 -2.01 2.88
C ALA A 62 2.75 -2.80 3.61
N ARG A 63 2.74 -4.13 3.44
CA ARG A 63 1.79 -5.02 4.13
C ARG A 63 2.01 -5.01 5.65
N HIS A 64 3.26 -5.06 6.10
CA HIS A 64 3.62 -5.02 7.52
C HIS A 64 3.19 -3.68 8.15
N SER A 65 3.50 -2.56 7.50
CA SER A 65 3.05 -1.24 7.93
C SER A 65 1.53 -1.16 8.04
N SER A 66 0.80 -1.66 7.03
CA SER A 66 -0.66 -1.71 7.06
C SER A 66 -1.19 -2.51 8.25
N LYS A 67 -0.57 -3.66 8.57
CA LYS A 67 -0.92 -4.47 9.76
C LYS A 67 -0.71 -3.69 11.06
N VAL A 68 0.42 -3.01 11.19
CA VAL A 68 0.72 -2.22 12.40
C VAL A 68 -0.30 -1.09 12.58
N LEU A 69 -0.69 -0.41 11.49
CA LEU A 69 -1.59 0.74 11.55
C LEU A 69 -3.08 0.37 11.69
N LEU A 70 -3.53 -0.73 11.08
CA LEU A 70 -4.93 -1.14 11.08
C LEU A 70 -5.26 -2.22 12.12
N GLY A 71 -4.25 -2.78 12.79
CA GLY A 71 -4.39 -3.88 13.73
C GLY A 71 -4.55 -5.25 13.06
N ASP A 72 -5.20 -6.18 13.74
CA ASP A 72 -5.35 -7.56 13.28
C ASP A 72 -6.44 -7.71 12.21
N ILE A 73 -6.14 -7.25 11.00
CA ILE A 73 -6.99 -7.45 9.83
C ILE A 73 -6.40 -8.51 8.90
N ARG A 74 -7.26 -9.11 8.07
CA ARG A 74 -6.83 -10.00 6.98
C ARG A 74 -6.82 -9.22 5.67
N MET A 75 -5.92 -9.60 4.75
CA MET A 75 -5.86 -9.06 3.37
C MET A 75 -5.66 -7.54 3.36
N HIS A 76 -4.48 -7.13 3.80
CA HIS A 76 -4.11 -5.75 4.05
C HIS A 76 -4.08 -4.91 2.75
N PRO A 77 -4.65 -3.70 2.75
CA PRO A 77 -4.35 -2.72 1.71
C PRO A 77 -2.87 -2.33 1.73
N VAL A 78 -2.36 -1.84 0.62
CA VAL A 78 -0.97 -1.39 0.47
C VAL A 78 -0.92 0.02 -0.12
N THR A 79 -0.04 0.82 0.45
CA THR A 79 0.30 2.15 -0.06
C THR A 79 1.34 1.99 -1.16
N ILE A 80 1.05 2.46 -2.38
CA ILE A 80 2.02 2.43 -3.48
C ILE A 80 2.80 3.74 -3.52
N ASN A 81 2.09 4.86 -3.61
CA ASN A 81 2.67 6.19 -3.65
C ASN A 81 1.72 7.18 -2.97
N THR A 82 2.14 7.75 -1.85
CA THR A 82 1.34 8.69 -1.06
C THR A 82 1.15 10.02 -1.80
N SER A 83 2.20 10.53 -2.45
CA SER A 83 2.18 11.80 -3.19
C SER A 83 1.21 11.77 -4.37
N LEU A 84 1.11 10.63 -5.06
CA LEU A 84 0.16 10.41 -6.16
C LEU A 84 -1.19 9.84 -5.69
N GLY A 85 -1.37 9.64 -4.38
CA GLY A 85 -2.61 9.08 -3.84
C GLY A 85 -2.93 7.67 -4.35
N ILE A 86 -1.93 6.83 -4.63
CA ILE A 86 -2.11 5.48 -5.15
C ILE A 86 -2.12 4.47 -4.00
N TRP A 87 -3.29 3.89 -3.75
CA TRP A 87 -3.54 2.91 -2.70
C TRP A 87 -4.24 1.72 -3.32
N LEU A 88 -3.73 0.51 -3.07
CA LEU A 88 -4.36 -0.72 -3.56
C LEU A 88 -4.95 -1.52 -2.41
N PHE A 89 -6.07 -2.19 -2.66
CA PHE A 89 -6.63 -3.15 -1.71
C PHE A 89 -7.09 -4.43 -2.40
N PRO A 90 -6.86 -5.60 -1.77
CA PRO A 90 -7.12 -6.88 -2.39
C PRO A 90 -8.56 -7.35 -2.16
N SER A 91 -9.16 -7.95 -3.19
CA SER A 91 -10.48 -8.55 -3.12
C SER A 91 -10.50 -9.82 -2.27
N LYS A 92 -9.40 -10.58 -2.22
CA LYS A 92 -9.25 -11.84 -1.48
C LYS A 92 -7.78 -12.05 -1.06
N SER A 93 -7.38 -13.26 -0.66
CA SER A 93 -5.95 -13.51 -0.39
C SER A 93 -5.12 -13.24 -1.64
N PHE A 94 -4.00 -12.53 -1.49
CA PHE A 94 -3.09 -12.21 -2.59
C PHE A 94 -2.40 -13.45 -3.17
N GLU A 95 -2.40 -14.56 -2.44
CA GLU A 95 -1.92 -15.87 -2.89
C GLU A 95 -2.87 -16.50 -3.90
N GLN A 96 -4.14 -16.06 -3.94
CA GLN A 96 -5.08 -16.55 -4.94
C GLN A 96 -4.84 -15.85 -6.29
N PRO A 97 -4.63 -16.59 -7.38
CA PRO A 97 -4.40 -16.02 -8.71
C PRO A 97 -5.52 -15.09 -9.17
N THR A 98 -6.76 -15.38 -8.77
CA THR A 98 -7.95 -14.58 -9.09
C THR A 98 -8.15 -13.39 -8.15
N CYS A 99 -7.16 -13.05 -7.32
CA CYS A 99 -7.19 -11.85 -6.52
C CYS A 99 -7.18 -10.62 -7.44
N VAL A 100 -8.02 -9.66 -7.12
CA VAL A 100 -8.09 -8.37 -7.81
C VAL A 100 -7.63 -7.32 -6.82
N TRP A 101 -6.61 -6.58 -7.19
CA TRP A 101 -6.15 -5.40 -6.49
C TRP A 101 -6.83 -4.19 -7.11
N PHE A 102 -7.71 -3.56 -6.35
CA PHE A 102 -8.42 -2.36 -6.78
C PHE A 102 -7.64 -1.14 -6.33
N SER A 103 -7.50 -0.16 -7.23
CA SER A 103 -7.04 1.16 -6.83
C SER A 103 -8.18 1.92 -6.14
N LEU A 104 -7.91 2.36 -4.92
CA LEU A 104 -8.91 2.98 -4.05
C LEU A 104 -9.58 4.20 -4.70
N THR A 105 -8.79 5.05 -5.37
CA THR A 105 -9.26 6.27 -6.04
C THR A 105 -10.16 5.98 -7.23
N HIS A 106 -10.03 4.79 -7.83
CA HIS A 106 -10.79 4.42 -9.00
C HIS A 106 -12.12 3.74 -8.70
N VAL A 107 -12.37 3.28 -7.47
CA VAL A 107 -13.67 2.71 -7.07
C VAL A 107 -14.68 3.83 -6.82
N LYS A 108 -15.68 3.95 -7.70
CA LYS A 108 -16.70 5.01 -7.65
C LYS A 108 -17.95 4.61 -6.90
N GLY A 109 -18.31 3.33 -6.93
CA GLY A 109 -19.48 2.82 -6.22
C GLY A 109 -19.62 1.31 -6.32
N THR A 110 -20.62 0.79 -5.64
CA THR A 110 -21.00 -0.63 -5.67
C THR A 110 -22.50 -0.77 -5.83
N LYS A 111 -22.92 -1.91 -6.40
CA LYS A 111 -24.31 -2.33 -6.46
C LYS A 111 -24.39 -3.84 -6.29
N LYS A 112 -25.17 -4.29 -5.32
CA LYS A 112 -25.56 -5.70 -5.19
C LYS A 112 -26.33 -6.15 -6.45
N THR A 113 -25.84 -7.18 -7.13
CA THR A 113 -26.49 -7.82 -8.29
C THR A 113 -27.00 -9.23 -7.98
N GLY A 114 -26.63 -9.80 -6.82
CA GLY A 114 -27.12 -11.10 -6.37
C GLY A 114 -26.75 -11.39 -4.92
N LEU A 115 -27.05 -12.61 -4.43
CA LEU A 115 -26.81 -13.00 -3.03
C LEU A 115 -25.34 -12.88 -2.60
N LYS A 116 -24.41 -13.21 -3.51
CA LYS A 116 -22.96 -13.11 -3.32
C LYS A 116 -22.31 -12.49 -4.55
N LYS A 117 -23.01 -11.56 -5.21
CA LYS A 117 -22.53 -10.87 -6.40
C LYS A 117 -22.65 -9.37 -6.21
N THR A 118 -21.56 -8.68 -6.54
CA THR A 118 -21.47 -7.22 -6.45
C THR A 118 -20.86 -6.69 -7.73
N LEU A 119 -21.55 -5.74 -8.36
CA LEU A 119 -21.02 -4.94 -9.45
C LEU A 119 -20.30 -3.72 -8.85
N ILE A 120 -19.06 -3.51 -9.27
CA ILE A 120 -18.23 -2.39 -8.85
C ILE A 120 -18.18 -1.41 -10.02
N TYR A 121 -18.53 -0.15 -9.76
CA TYR A 121 -18.35 0.93 -10.72
C TYR A 121 -16.96 1.53 -10.53
N LEU A 122 -16.20 1.58 -11.62
CA LEU A 122 -14.82 2.03 -11.64
C LEU A 122 -14.72 3.32 -12.46
N SER A 123 -13.54 3.95 -12.43
CA SER A 123 -13.25 5.09 -13.30
C SER A 123 -13.25 4.68 -14.77
N TYR A 124 -13.27 5.66 -15.67
CA TYR A 124 -13.30 5.44 -17.12
C TYR A 124 -14.51 4.59 -17.56
N ASN A 125 -15.62 4.74 -16.84
CA ASN A 125 -16.89 4.05 -17.08
C ASN A 125 -16.81 2.51 -17.06
N HIS A 126 -15.74 1.96 -16.46
CA HIS A 126 -15.58 0.52 -16.32
C HIS A 126 -16.49 -0.04 -15.24
N THR A 127 -16.81 -1.32 -15.39
CA THR A 127 -17.47 -2.10 -14.34
C THR A 127 -16.76 -3.42 -14.12
N PHE A 128 -16.82 -3.95 -12.90
CA PHE A 128 -16.23 -5.24 -12.56
C PHE A 128 -17.16 -6.00 -11.62
N GLU A 129 -17.61 -7.20 -12.00
CA GLU A 129 -18.42 -8.06 -11.13
C GLU A 129 -17.53 -8.99 -10.31
N ILE A 130 -17.74 -9.01 -8.99
CA ILE A 130 -17.09 -9.96 -8.07
C ILE A 130 -18.09 -10.88 -7.40
N ASN A 131 -17.64 -12.10 -7.12
CA ASN A 131 -18.37 -13.08 -6.32
C ASN A 131 -18.16 -12.81 -4.81
N MET A 132 -18.70 -11.70 -4.32
CA MET A 132 -18.68 -11.29 -2.92
C MET A 132 -19.97 -10.55 -2.56
N LYS A 133 -20.37 -10.59 -1.29
CA LYS A 133 -21.40 -9.68 -0.76
C LYS A 133 -20.87 -8.24 -0.78
N GLU A 134 -21.72 -7.30 -1.17
CA GLU A 134 -21.38 -5.87 -1.25
C GLU A 134 -20.80 -5.32 0.06
N ALA A 135 -21.39 -5.69 1.20
CA ALA A 135 -20.91 -5.28 2.52
C ALA A 135 -19.44 -5.70 2.79
N PHE A 136 -19.01 -6.89 2.38
CA PHE A 136 -17.63 -7.33 2.57
C PHE A 136 -16.66 -6.58 1.68
N PHE A 137 -17.07 -6.24 0.46
CA PHE A 137 -16.24 -5.41 -0.42
C PHE A 137 -16.10 -4.00 0.15
N ASN A 138 -17.21 -3.40 0.58
CA ASN A 138 -17.21 -2.07 1.18
C ASN A 138 -16.39 -2.03 2.48
N GLN A 139 -16.39 -3.10 3.28
CA GLN A 139 -15.51 -3.22 4.45
C GLN A 139 -14.02 -3.20 4.06
N LYS A 140 -13.63 -3.91 2.99
CA LYS A 140 -12.25 -3.89 2.48
C LYS A 140 -11.84 -2.50 1.98
N ARG A 141 -12.73 -1.87 1.21
CA ARG A 141 -12.56 -0.48 0.76
C ARG A 141 -12.39 0.45 1.95
N LYS A 142 -13.24 0.34 2.98
CA LYS A 142 -13.17 1.17 4.18
C LYS A 142 -11.83 1.02 4.90
N LYS A 143 -11.29 -0.20 5.01
CA LYS A 143 -9.94 -0.42 5.57
C LYS A 143 -8.83 0.26 4.78
N ALA A 144 -8.96 0.35 3.45
CA ALA A 144 -8.02 1.11 2.63
C ALA A 144 -8.17 2.63 2.82
N GLU A 145 -9.40 3.12 3.00
CA GLU A 145 -9.67 4.52 3.34
C GLU A 145 -9.08 4.89 4.71
N ASP A 146 -9.28 4.03 5.71
CA ASP A 146 -8.70 4.20 7.06
C ASP A 146 -7.17 4.24 7.00
N LEU A 147 -6.53 3.35 6.22
CA LEU A 147 -5.08 3.35 6.05
C LEU A 147 -4.58 4.68 5.46
N ARG A 148 -5.26 5.14 4.40
CA ARG A 148 -4.94 6.42 3.76
C ARG A 148 -5.06 7.57 4.76
N GLU A 149 -6.14 7.62 5.52
CA GLU A 149 -6.36 8.67 6.52
C GLU A 149 -5.25 8.69 7.59
N ILE A 150 -4.92 7.52 8.15
CA ILE A 150 -3.86 7.39 9.17
C ILE A 150 -2.51 7.85 8.63
N ILE A 151 -2.10 7.37 7.47
CA ILE A 151 -0.79 7.72 6.90
C ILE A 151 -0.73 9.18 6.47
N THR A 152 -1.79 9.72 5.86
CA THR A 152 -1.84 11.15 5.50
C THR A 152 -1.73 12.02 6.75
N LYS A 153 -2.41 11.67 7.85
CA LYS A 153 -2.26 12.38 9.12
C LYS A 153 -0.84 12.32 9.68
N ASN A 154 -0.21 11.15 9.65
CA ASN A 154 1.15 10.93 10.16
C ASN A 154 2.24 11.62 9.32
N THR A 155 1.98 11.83 8.02
CA THR A 155 2.94 12.48 7.10
C THR A 155 2.78 14.00 7.04
N THR A 156 1.61 14.53 7.40
CA THR A 156 1.34 15.98 7.44
C THR A 156 1.57 16.59 8.82
N SER A 157 1.49 15.78 9.88
CA SER A 157 1.80 16.23 11.24
C SER A 157 3.32 16.20 11.44
N PRO A 158 3.93 17.23 12.07
CA PRO A 158 5.33 17.17 12.44
C PRO A 158 5.55 15.95 13.34
N LEU A 159 6.66 15.22 13.12
CA LEU A 159 7.18 14.25 14.07
C LEU A 159 7.65 15.02 15.31
N THR A 160 6.72 15.34 16.20
CA THR A 160 7.04 16.03 17.44
C THR A 160 7.72 15.03 18.37
N PHE A 161 9.05 15.03 18.35
CA PHE A 161 9.81 14.44 19.43
C PHE A 161 9.69 15.37 20.64
N TYR A 162 8.97 14.94 21.67
CA TYR A 162 9.15 15.51 23.01
C TYR A 162 10.48 14.98 23.56
N ILE A 163 11.58 15.63 23.18
CA ILE A 163 12.82 15.54 23.96
C ILE A 163 12.67 16.61 25.02
N GLU A 164 12.36 16.22 26.26
CA GLU A 164 12.66 17.11 27.38
C GLU A 164 14.17 17.36 27.34
N PRO A 165 14.63 18.60 27.17
CA PRO A 165 16.05 18.87 27.24
C PRO A 165 16.50 18.51 28.65
N LYS A 166 17.25 17.41 28.81
CA LYS A 166 18.00 17.18 30.04
C LYS A 166 18.86 18.41 30.24
N LYS A 167 18.70 19.10 31.39
CA LYS A 167 19.63 20.15 31.82
C LYS A 167 21.04 19.56 31.78
N GLY A 168 21.90 20.04 30.87
CA GLY A 168 23.32 19.72 30.91
C GLY A 168 24.03 19.32 29.61
N LEU A 169 23.44 19.43 28.42
CA LEU A 169 24.24 19.27 27.19
C LEU A 169 24.91 20.60 26.79
N GLN A 170 26.20 20.71 27.05
CA GLN A 170 27.10 21.61 26.35
C GLN A 170 27.92 20.78 25.36
N VAL A 171 27.81 21.13 24.07
CA VAL A 171 28.69 20.61 23.02
C VAL A 171 29.78 21.65 22.81
N SER A 172 31.02 21.33 23.14
CA SER A 172 32.18 22.14 22.82
C SER A 172 32.95 21.50 21.68
N ASP A 173 33.16 22.24 20.60
CA ASP A 173 34.09 21.86 19.54
C ASP A 173 35.50 22.22 19.99
N GLU A 174 36.25 21.25 20.50
CA GLU A 174 37.70 21.28 20.50
C GLU A 174 38.24 19.99 19.85
N GLU A 175 39.29 20.19 19.05
CA GLU A 175 39.66 19.37 17.89
C GLU A 175 39.99 17.90 18.18
N GLU A 176 39.63 17.07 17.19
CA GLU A 176 40.05 15.68 16.95
C GLU A 176 39.50 14.57 17.89
N ASN A 177 38.23 14.26 17.64
CA ASN A 177 37.78 12.90 17.33
C ASN A 177 37.64 11.88 18.48
N ARG A 178 37.18 12.29 19.67
CA ARG A 178 36.46 11.40 20.62
C ARG A 178 35.39 12.17 21.40
N LEU A 179 34.11 11.83 21.16
CA LEU A 179 32.98 12.30 21.97
C LEU A 179 32.93 11.51 23.29
N TRP A 180 33.13 12.19 24.43
CA TRP A 180 32.93 11.62 25.76
C TRP A 180 31.68 12.20 26.41
N ILE A 181 30.80 11.31 26.88
CA ILE A 181 29.64 11.70 27.70
C ILE A 181 30.11 11.68 29.16
N LYS A 182 30.06 12.82 29.85
CA LYS A 182 30.22 12.86 31.31
C LYS A 182 28.86 12.69 31.97
N GLU A 183 28.70 11.63 32.74
CA GLU A 183 27.61 11.52 33.71
C GLU A 183 28.02 12.26 34.98
N ASN A 184 27.27 13.29 35.38
CA ASN A 184 27.43 13.87 36.70
C ASN A 184 26.84 12.88 37.72
N GLY A 185 27.69 12.01 38.25
CA GLY A 185 27.43 11.32 39.49
C GLY A 185 27.69 12.28 40.65
N GLU A 186 26.63 12.70 41.34
CA GLU A 186 26.74 13.19 42.72
C GLU A 186 26.03 12.19 43.63
N GLY A 187 26.84 11.36 44.27
CA GLY A 187 26.48 10.59 45.46
C GLY A 187 27.66 10.59 46.43
N ALA A 188 27.37 11.02 47.68
CA ALA A 188 28.16 10.95 48.93
C ALA A 188 29.43 11.83 48.99
N GLU A 189 29.83 12.48 50.09
CA GLU A 189 29.50 12.39 51.53
C GLU A 189 30.15 13.60 52.26
N GLU A 190 29.50 14.15 53.29
CA GLU A 190 30.06 14.37 54.66
C GLU A 190 28.92 14.71 55.64
#